data_AF-A0A7V9K409-F1
#
_entry.id   AF-A0A7V9K409-F1
#
_cell.length_a   1.000
_cell.length_b   1.000
_cell.length_c   1.000
_cell.angle_alpha   90.00
_cell.angle_beta   90.00
_cell.angle_gamma   90.00
#
_symmetry.space_group_name_H-M   'P 1'
#
loop_
_entity.id
_entity.type
_entity.pdbx_description
1 polymer ?
#
loop_
_entity_poly.entity_id
_entity_poly.type
_entity_poly.pdbx_seq_one_letter_code
_entity_poly.pdbx_strand_id
1 'polypeptide(L)'
;MSATALRPRKVDRPPIRGTIDHSAAVTEDAGLTLALRLAAFVGLYAFAAGHWIAMLTDPPAARLWVTVLIVTLGAGVLALSGHWRLGPAAAAFARFGVIAAMLIASAVAMGIEPRLLLPGGWGDLAAGIDRGINGSVIALWPYDGPDPWVRQVVALLPVIVGVACAAMAFWPGEWLARPGRVGALVALVALYTAAAAERDFGSQGARGLLLLALIAAWLWLPRMRGREAAVAASIVAAAGVLA
;
A
#
# COMPACT_ATOMS: atom_id res chain seq x y z
N MET A 1 -18.22 78.96 -16.27
CA MET A 1 -17.51 77.68 -16.11
C MET A 1 -18.02 77.02 -14.84
N SER A 2 -19.02 76.15 -14.95
CA SER A 2 -19.61 75.43 -13.80
C SER A 2 -19.49 73.93 -14.06
N ALA A 3 -18.60 73.28 -13.34
CA ALA A 3 -18.37 71.84 -13.42
C ALA A 3 -19.44 71.10 -12.60
N THR A 4 -20.32 70.38 -13.30
CA THR A 4 -21.35 69.53 -12.71
C THR A 4 -20.71 68.21 -12.29
N ALA A 5 -20.57 67.99 -10.99
CA ALA A 5 -20.01 66.77 -10.43
C ALA A 5 -21.02 65.61 -10.49
N LEU A 6 -20.73 64.61 -11.34
CA LEU A 6 -21.47 63.35 -11.42
C LEU A 6 -21.21 62.50 -10.16
N ARG A 7 -22.24 62.30 -9.32
CA ARG A 7 -22.22 61.34 -8.22
C ARG A 7 -22.21 59.90 -8.76
N PRO A 8 -21.31 59.02 -8.30
CA PRO A 8 -21.34 57.62 -8.68
C PRO A 8 -22.56 56.91 -8.09
N ARG A 9 -23.30 56.20 -8.96
CA ARG A 9 -24.48 55.41 -8.61
C ARG A 9 -24.02 54.16 -7.83
N LYS A 10 -24.46 54.03 -6.58
CA LYS A 10 -24.17 52.88 -5.72
C LYS A 10 -24.86 51.65 -6.34
N VAL A 11 -24.05 50.73 -6.86
CA VAL A 11 -24.53 49.45 -7.42
C VAL A 11 -24.83 48.52 -6.25
N ASP A 12 -26.11 48.31 -5.97
CA ASP A 12 -26.55 47.29 -5.02
C ASP A 12 -26.23 45.91 -5.60
N ARG A 13 -25.17 45.27 -5.08
CA ARG A 13 -24.86 43.88 -5.39
C ARG A 13 -25.88 42.99 -4.66
N PRO A 14 -26.52 42.02 -5.34
CA PRO A 14 -27.42 41.09 -4.68
C PRO A 14 -26.65 40.28 -3.62
N PRO A 15 -27.32 39.87 -2.52
CA PRO A 15 -26.70 39.06 -1.50
C PRO A 15 -26.24 37.73 -2.13
N ILE A 16 -24.95 37.44 -2.02
CA ILE A 16 -24.37 36.17 -2.47
C ILE A 16 -25.02 35.06 -1.65
N ARG A 17 -25.96 34.37 -2.28
CA ARG A 17 -26.71 33.24 -1.73
C ARG A 17 -25.78 32.04 -1.72
N GLY A 18 -25.42 31.58 -0.52
CA GLY A 18 -24.77 30.29 -0.28
C GLY A 18 -23.24 30.35 -0.35
N THR A 19 -22.61 30.66 0.78
CA THR A 19 -21.26 30.18 1.07
C THR A 19 -21.34 28.65 1.12
N ILE A 20 -21.21 27.99 -0.02
CA ILE A 20 -20.87 26.57 -0.05
C ILE A 20 -19.57 26.50 0.75
N ASP A 21 -19.58 25.74 1.84
CA ASP A 21 -18.43 25.58 2.72
C ASP A 21 -17.33 24.86 1.92
N HIS A 22 -16.55 25.63 1.16
CA HIS A 22 -15.48 25.14 0.31
C HIS A 22 -14.44 24.37 1.14
N SER A 23 -14.33 24.65 2.43
CA SER A 23 -13.45 23.93 3.35
C SER A 23 -13.94 22.49 3.57
N ALA A 24 -15.24 22.29 3.76
CA ALA A 24 -15.84 20.97 3.94
C ALA A 24 -15.68 20.11 2.66
N ALA A 25 -16.00 20.69 1.50
CA ALA A 25 -15.91 20.00 0.21
C ALA A 25 -14.47 19.59 -0.17
N VAL A 26 -13.47 20.42 0.13
CA VAL A 26 -12.05 20.10 -0.14
C VAL A 26 -11.54 18.97 0.75
N THR A 27 -12.04 18.89 2.00
CA THR A 27 -11.63 17.85 2.96
C THR A 27 -12.23 16.49 2.61
N GLU A 28 -13.50 16.47 2.18
CA GLU A 28 -14.17 15.26 1.68
C GLU A 28 -13.48 14.69 0.42
N ASP A 29 -13.12 15.55 -0.53
CA ASP A 29 -12.38 15.17 -1.75
C ASP A 29 -11.01 14.53 -1.42
N ALA A 30 -10.30 15.08 -0.43
CA ALA A 30 -9.00 14.57 0.00
C ALA A 30 -9.11 13.19 0.66
N GLY A 31 -10.11 13.00 1.52
CA GLY A 31 -10.39 11.72 2.18
C GLY A 31 -10.77 10.63 1.18
N LEU A 32 -11.66 10.94 0.23
CA LEU A 32 -12.04 10.02 -0.85
C LEU A 32 -10.84 9.62 -1.71
N THR A 33 -10.00 10.60 -2.07
CA THR A 33 -8.78 10.35 -2.86
C THR A 33 -7.82 9.40 -2.12
N LEU A 34 -7.66 9.57 -0.80
CA LEU A 34 -6.85 8.67 0.00
C LEU A 34 -7.45 7.26 0.07
N ALA A 35 -8.76 7.15 0.30
CA ALA A 35 -9.46 5.87 0.35
C ALA A 35 -9.32 5.09 -0.96
N LEU A 36 -9.48 5.76 -2.11
CA LEU A 36 -9.29 5.16 -3.43
C LEU A 36 -7.86 4.65 -3.66
N ARG A 37 -6.85 5.41 -3.21
CA ARG A 37 -5.44 4.98 -3.27
C ARG A 37 -5.19 3.75 -2.39
N LEU A 38 -5.72 3.72 -1.17
CA LEU A 38 -5.57 2.59 -0.27
C LEU A 38 -6.27 1.35 -0.82
N ALA A 39 -7.46 1.49 -1.39
CA ALA A 39 -8.17 0.37 -2.02
C ALA A 39 -7.37 -0.22 -3.19
N ALA A 40 -6.80 0.62 -4.06
CA ALA A 40 -5.94 0.16 -5.16
C ALA A 40 -4.66 -0.51 -4.64
N PHE A 41 -4.05 0.06 -3.58
CA PHE A 41 -2.87 -0.52 -2.93
C PHE A 41 -3.18 -1.91 -2.38
N VAL A 42 -4.26 -2.04 -1.60
CA VAL A 42 -4.72 -3.30 -1.00
C VAL A 42 -4.92 -4.35 -2.07
N GLY A 43 -5.66 -4.03 -3.14
CA GLY A 43 -5.95 -4.98 -4.21
C GLY A 43 -4.68 -5.49 -4.88
N LEU A 44 -3.75 -4.58 -5.22
CA LEU A 44 -2.51 -4.95 -5.88
C LEU A 44 -1.55 -5.72 -4.96
N TYR A 45 -1.46 -5.29 -3.69
CA TYR A 45 -0.63 -5.96 -2.69
C TYR A 45 -1.15 -7.35 -2.35
N ALA A 46 -2.45 -7.48 -2.08
CA ALA A 46 -3.09 -8.77 -1.80
C ALA A 46 -2.91 -9.74 -2.98
N PHE A 47 -3.11 -9.26 -4.22
CA PHE A 47 -2.91 -10.07 -5.41
C PHE A 47 -1.47 -10.58 -5.54
N ALA A 48 -0.48 -9.68 -5.46
CA ALA A 48 0.93 -10.04 -5.61
C ALA A 48 1.42 -10.94 -4.46
N ALA A 49 1.06 -10.60 -3.22
CA ALA A 49 1.44 -11.36 -2.04
C ALA A 49 0.75 -12.72 -1.96
N GLY A 50 -0.52 -12.82 -2.41
CA GLY A 50 -1.26 -14.08 -2.50
C GLY A 50 -0.61 -15.06 -3.46
N HIS A 51 -0.25 -14.61 -4.66
CA HIS A 51 0.44 -15.43 -5.65
C HIS A 51 1.83 -15.87 -5.16
N TRP A 52 2.54 -14.99 -4.48
CA TRP A 52 3.82 -15.35 -3.86
C TRP A 52 3.65 -16.40 -2.75
N ILE A 53 2.71 -16.22 -1.83
CA ILE A 53 2.48 -17.15 -0.72
C ILE A 53 1.95 -18.51 -1.22
N ALA A 54 1.27 -18.56 -2.37
CA ALA A 54 0.85 -19.79 -3.03
C ALA A 54 2.03 -20.67 -3.55
N MET A 55 3.28 -20.18 -3.43
CA MET A 55 4.46 -21.03 -3.55
C MET A 55 4.61 -22.02 -2.39
N LEU A 56 3.94 -21.81 -1.26
CA LEU A 56 3.99 -22.70 -0.11
C LEU A 56 2.89 -23.75 -0.20
N THR A 57 3.21 -24.99 0.15
CA THR A 57 2.20 -26.02 0.44
C THR A 57 1.46 -25.63 1.72
N ASP A 58 0.14 -25.61 1.69
CA ASP A 58 -0.75 -25.05 2.74
C ASP A 58 -0.42 -23.57 3.06
N PRO A 59 -0.77 -22.64 2.14
CA PRO A 59 -0.46 -21.24 2.31
C PRO A 59 -1.15 -20.67 3.56
N PRO A 60 -0.44 -19.89 4.41
CA PRO A 60 -1.01 -19.29 5.62
C PRO A 60 -1.89 -18.08 5.28
N ALA A 61 -3.00 -18.31 4.55
CA ALA A 61 -3.86 -17.27 4.00
C ALA A 61 -4.41 -16.32 5.08
N ALA A 62 -4.80 -16.84 6.25
CA ALA A 62 -5.27 -16.01 7.35
C ALA A 62 -4.19 -15.02 7.84
N ARG A 63 -2.93 -15.46 7.92
CA ARG A 63 -1.80 -14.61 8.32
C ARG A 63 -1.50 -13.56 7.26
N LEU A 64 -1.59 -13.94 5.99
CA LEU A 64 -1.46 -13.01 4.87
C LEU A 64 -2.49 -11.89 4.96
N TRP A 65 -3.76 -12.20 5.23
CA TRP A 65 -4.80 -11.17 5.38
C TRP A 65 -4.53 -10.21 6.54
N VAL A 66 -4.02 -10.72 7.66
CA VAL A 66 -3.58 -9.88 8.79
C VAL A 66 -2.43 -8.97 8.37
N THR A 67 -1.44 -9.48 7.64
CA THR A 67 -0.34 -8.68 7.08
C THR A 67 -0.85 -7.60 6.13
N VAL A 68 -1.73 -7.94 5.19
CA VAL A 68 -2.36 -6.97 4.27
C VAL A 68 -3.05 -5.86 5.03
N LEU A 69 -3.80 -6.20 6.09
CA LEU A 69 -4.45 -5.23 6.95
C LEU A 69 -3.44 -4.32 7.65
N ILE A 70 -2.40 -4.87 8.29
CA ILE A 70 -1.36 -4.11 9.00
C ILE A 70 -0.66 -3.11 8.07
N VAL A 71 -0.21 -3.58 6.90
CA VAL A 71 0.50 -2.74 5.92
C VAL A 71 -0.42 -1.64 5.38
N THR A 72 -1.69 -1.95 5.14
CA THR A 72 -2.67 -0.96 4.65
C THR A 72 -2.99 0.11 5.70
N LEU A 73 -3.22 -0.29 6.94
CA LEU A 73 -3.47 0.65 8.04
C LEU A 73 -2.25 1.55 8.26
N GLY A 74 -1.05 0.98 8.27
CA GLY A 74 0.18 1.77 8.40
C GLY A 74 0.45 2.69 7.21
N ALA A 75 0.10 2.28 5.98
CA ALA A 75 0.10 3.16 4.80
C ALA A 75 -0.85 4.36 4.97
N GLY A 76 -2.05 4.13 5.52
CA GLY A 76 -3.00 5.19 5.87
C GLY A 76 -2.43 6.16 6.92
N VAL A 77 -1.81 5.62 7.98
CA VAL A 77 -1.15 6.43 9.02
C VAL A 77 -0.01 7.27 8.42
N LEU A 78 0.83 6.67 7.57
CA LEU A 78 1.90 7.40 6.87
C LEU A 78 1.34 8.52 5.99
N ALA A 79 0.28 8.26 5.23
CA ALA A 79 -0.35 9.28 4.41
C ALA A 79 -0.91 10.44 5.23
N LEU A 80 -1.53 10.15 6.38
CA LEU A 80 -2.09 11.16 7.28
C LEU A 80 -1.01 11.91 8.07
N SER A 81 0.19 11.34 8.21
CA SER A 81 1.31 11.95 8.94
C SER A 81 1.87 13.23 8.31
N GLY A 82 1.41 13.61 7.11
CA GLY A 82 1.65 14.94 6.53
C GLY A 82 0.95 16.08 7.29
N HIS A 83 -0.12 15.76 8.02
CA HIS A 83 -0.92 16.75 8.77
C HIS A 83 -0.51 16.86 10.25
N TRP A 84 0.47 16.08 10.69
CA TRP A 84 0.94 16.12 12.07
C TRP A 84 1.59 17.46 12.37
N ARG A 85 1.14 18.12 13.44
CA ARG A 85 1.70 19.39 13.94
C ARG A 85 2.97 19.13 14.76
N LEU A 86 3.91 18.39 14.19
CA LEU A 86 5.19 18.02 14.79
C LEU A 86 6.34 18.75 14.09
N GLY A 87 7.44 18.99 14.81
CA GLY A 87 8.69 19.44 14.17
C GLY A 87 9.21 18.38 13.17
N PRO A 88 10.01 18.78 12.16
CA PRO A 88 10.42 17.89 11.06
C PRO A 88 11.15 16.63 11.54
N ALA A 89 12.01 16.76 12.56
CA ALA A 89 12.74 15.62 13.14
C ALA A 89 11.80 14.65 13.87
N ALA A 90 10.85 15.17 14.67
CA ALA A 90 9.88 14.35 15.39
C ALA A 90 8.92 13.63 14.42
N ALA A 91 8.48 14.30 13.36
CA ALA A 91 7.66 13.70 12.31
C ALA A 91 8.40 12.58 11.58
N ALA A 92 9.69 12.78 11.25
CA ALA A 92 10.52 11.74 10.65
C ALA A 92 10.66 10.53 11.57
N PHE A 93 11.00 10.75 12.85
CA PHE A 93 11.12 9.68 13.84
C PHE A 93 9.81 8.89 13.99
N ALA A 94 8.67 9.57 14.09
CA ALA A 94 7.38 8.91 14.19
C ALA A 94 7.03 8.08 12.93
N ARG A 95 7.38 8.55 11.72
CA ARG A 95 7.20 7.78 10.48
C ARG A 95 8.08 6.53 10.42
N PHE A 96 9.34 6.65 10.82
CA PHE A 96 10.20 5.47 10.97
C PHE A 96 9.66 4.50 12.03
N GLY A 97 9.07 5.02 13.12
CA GLY A 97 8.36 4.23 14.11
C GLY A 97 7.17 3.46 13.51
N VAL A 98 6.37 4.09 12.65
CA VAL A 98 5.26 3.43 11.93
C VAL A 98 5.79 2.32 11.01
N ILE A 99 6.88 2.59 10.27
CA ILE A 99 7.51 1.58 9.40
C ILE A 99 8.03 0.39 10.20
N ALA A 100 8.74 0.65 11.30
CA ALA A 100 9.25 -0.38 12.19
C ALA A 100 8.09 -1.19 12.81
N ALA A 101 7.03 -0.53 13.26
CA ALA A 101 5.85 -1.18 13.81
C ALA A 101 5.15 -2.07 12.77
N MET A 102 5.00 -1.61 11.51
CA MET A 102 4.46 -2.44 10.43
C MET A 102 5.32 -3.68 10.16
N LEU A 103 6.64 -3.52 10.07
CA LEU A 103 7.57 -4.65 9.84
C LEU A 103 7.46 -5.67 10.96
N ILE A 104 7.55 -5.22 12.22
CA ILE A 104 7.49 -6.09 13.40
C ILE A 104 6.13 -6.79 13.46
N ALA A 105 5.03 -6.05 13.39
CA ALA A 105 3.69 -6.62 13.50
C ALA A 105 3.39 -7.60 12.36
N SER A 106 3.80 -7.28 11.13
CA SER A 106 3.61 -8.15 9.97
C SER A 106 4.49 -9.40 10.01
N ALA A 107 5.74 -9.27 10.48
CA ALA A 107 6.64 -10.40 10.68
C ALA A 107 6.08 -11.37 11.74
N VAL A 108 5.60 -10.84 12.86
CA VAL A 108 4.94 -11.63 13.91
C VAL A 108 3.66 -12.29 13.38
N ALA A 109 2.83 -11.55 12.62
CA ALA A 109 1.64 -12.11 11.99
C ALA A 109 1.97 -13.28 11.06
N MET A 110 3.09 -13.21 10.33
CA MET A 110 3.59 -14.30 9.48
C MET A 110 4.26 -15.44 10.25
N GLY A 111 4.38 -15.35 11.58
CA GLY A 111 4.89 -16.42 12.43
C GLY A 111 6.34 -16.27 12.86
N ILE A 112 7.00 -15.12 12.59
CA ILE A 112 8.28 -14.82 13.24
C ILE A 112 8.04 -14.70 14.74
N GLU A 113 8.83 -15.43 15.50
CA GLU A 113 8.69 -15.40 16.94
C GLU A 113 9.16 -14.06 17.51
N PRO A 114 8.37 -13.38 18.37
CA PRO A 114 8.71 -12.04 18.86
C PRO A 114 10.08 -11.94 19.54
N ARG A 115 10.56 -13.02 20.16
CA ARG A 115 11.89 -13.06 20.80
C ARG A 115 13.04 -12.89 19.81
N LEU A 116 12.87 -13.31 18.55
CA LEU A 116 13.87 -13.16 17.49
C LEU A 116 14.00 -11.71 17.00
N LEU A 117 12.96 -10.90 17.22
CA LEU A 117 12.94 -9.49 16.82
C LEU A 117 13.61 -8.59 17.87
N LEU A 118 13.82 -9.09 19.09
CA LEU A 118 14.56 -8.39 20.13
C LEU A 118 16.05 -8.39 19.81
N PRO A 119 16.83 -7.37 20.24
CA PRO A 119 18.26 -7.27 19.95
C PRO A 119 19.08 -8.53 20.30
N GLY A 120 18.68 -9.26 21.34
CA GLY A 120 19.34 -10.51 21.74
C GLY A 120 19.09 -11.69 20.79
N GLY A 121 18.02 -11.67 19.99
CA GLY A 121 17.66 -12.73 19.06
C GLY A 121 18.10 -12.49 17.61
N TRP A 122 18.77 -11.37 17.32
CA TRP A 122 19.15 -11.00 15.96
C TRP A 122 20.17 -11.95 15.33
N GLY A 123 21.06 -12.55 16.15
CA GLY A 123 22.00 -13.57 15.68
C GLY A 123 21.27 -14.81 15.16
N ASP A 124 20.30 -15.31 15.93
CA ASP A 124 19.48 -16.47 15.56
C ASP A 124 18.59 -16.16 14.34
N LEU A 125 18.03 -14.95 14.29
CA LEU A 125 17.25 -14.50 13.13
C LEU A 125 18.11 -14.45 11.86
N ALA A 126 19.31 -13.89 11.94
CA ALA A 126 20.24 -13.80 10.82
C ALA A 126 20.68 -15.19 10.35
N ALA A 127 21.04 -16.09 11.28
CA ALA A 127 21.39 -17.47 10.96
C ALA A 127 20.23 -18.25 10.35
N GLY A 128 19.01 -18.01 10.84
CA GLY A 128 17.79 -18.57 10.29
C GLY A 128 17.48 -18.09 8.87
N ILE A 129 17.61 -16.78 8.62
CA ILE A 129 17.44 -16.20 7.29
C ILE A 129 18.48 -16.75 6.32
N ASP A 130 19.75 -16.80 6.71
CA ASP A 130 20.83 -17.34 5.89
C ASP A 130 20.58 -18.82 5.53
N ARG A 131 20.16 -19.63 6.51
CA ARG A 131 19.74 -21.02 6.27
C ARG A 131 18.57 -21.11 5.31
N GLY A 132 17.53 -20.29 5.50
CA GLY A 132 16.34 -20.29 4.67
C GLY A 132 16.62 -19.87 3.22
N ILE A 133 17.52 -18.89 3.01
CA ILE A 133 17.95 -18.46 1.67
C ILE A 133 18.78 -19.56 1.00
N ASN A 134 19.75 -20.14 1.71
CA ASN A 134 20.58 -21.21 1.13
C ASN A 134 19.75 -22.47 0.83
N GLY A 135 18.74 -22.75 1.65
CA GLY A 135 17.80 -23.86 1.43
C GLY A 135 16.80 -23.62 0.30
N SER A 136 16.43 -22.38 -0.01
CA SER A 136 15.44 -22.08 -1.06
C SER A 136 16.01 -22.24 -2.47
N VAL A 137 17.32 -22.10 -2.66
CA VAL A 137 17.98 -22.22 -3.98
C VAL A 137 17.81 -23.60 -4.60
N ILE A 138 17.68 -24.65 -3.77
CA ILE A 138 17.52 -26.04 -4.21
C ILE A 138 16.09 -26.57 -4.02
N ALA A 139 15.16 -25.70 -3.59
CA ALA A 139 13.80 -26.10 -3.30
C ALA A 139 13.01 -26.36 -4.59
N LEU A 140 12.15 -27.37 -4.55
CA LEU A 140 11.11 -27.56 -5.55
C LEU A 140 9.85 -26.77 -5.13
N TRP A 141 9.14 -26.22 -6.11
CA TRP A 141 7.93 -25.45 -5.89
C TRP A 141 6.69 -26.26 -6.30
N PRO A 142 5.60 -26.25 -5.51
CA PRO A 142 5.45 -25.60 -4.20
C PRO A 142 6.27 -26.24 -3.08
N TYR A 143 6.73 -25.40 -2.15
CA TYR A 143 7.57 -25.82 -1.04
C TYR A 143 6.76 -26.59 0.01
N ASP A 144 7.05 -27.89 0.13
CA ASP A 144 6.55 -28.82 1.16
C ASP A 144 7.66 -29.31 2.09
N GLY A 145 8.87 -28.77 1.96
CA GLY A 145 10.05 -29.23 2.68
C GLY A 145 9.96 -29.07 4.21
N PRO A 146 10.76 -29.86 4.95
CA PRO A 146 10.69 -29.90 6.41
C PRO A 146 11.38 -28.71 7.09
N ASP A 147 12.13 -27.88 6.37
CA ASP A 147 12.85 -26.74 6.96
C ASP A 147 11.92 -25.53 7.15
N PRO A 148 11.55 -25.18 8.39
CA PRO A 148 10.66 -24.06 8.65
C PRO A 148 11.26 -22.72 8.22
N TRP A 149 12.60 -22.58 8.15
CA TRP A 149 13.23 -21.31 7.80
C TRP A 149 13.11 -20.96 6.32
N VAL A 150 13.12 -21.95 5.42
CA VAL A 150 12.85 -21.72 3.99
C VAL A 150 11.43 -21.18 3.82
N ARG A 151 10.45 -21.84 4.45
CA ARG A 151 9.05 -21.37 4.47
C ARG A 151 8.93 -19.95 5.03
N GLN A 152 9.67 -19.66 6.11
CA GLN A 152 9.63 -18.36 6.76
C GLN A 152 10.25 -17.24 5.91
N VAL A 153 11.38 -17.50 5.24
CA VAL A 153 12.02 -16.54 4.31
C VAL A 153 11.09 -16.24 3.14
N VAL A 154 10.44 -17.25 2.57
CA VAL A 154 9.43 -17.08 1.51
C VAL A 154 8.27 -16.23 2.02
N ALA A 155 7.75 -16.49 3.22
CA ALA A 155 6.66 -15.72 3.81
C ALA A 155 7.04 -14.28 4.20
N LEU A 156 8.34 -14.00 4.41
CA LEU A 156 8.83 -12.69 4.80
C LEU A 156 8.96 -11.73 3.62
N LEU A 157 9.15 -12.23 2.39
CA LEU A 157 9.32 -11.36 1.23
C LEU A 157 8.11 -10.44 0.98
N PRO A 158 6.84 -10.91 1.01
CA PRO A 158 5.69 -10.02 0.92
C PRO A 158 5.61 -9.00 2.04
N VAL A 159 6.10 -9.32 3.25
CA VAL A 159 6.15 -8.36 4.38
C VAL A 159 7.11 -7.22 4.05
N ILE A 160 8.34 -7.54 3.66
CA ILE A 160 9.38 -6.55 3.36
C ILE A 160 8.95 -5.68 2.17
N VAL A 161 8.50 -6.31 1.08
CA VAL A 161 8.05 -5.61 -0.13
C VAL A 161 6.82 -4.76 0.16
N GLY A 162 5.83 -5.29 0.88
CA GLY A 162 4.61 -4.56 1.24
C GLY A 162 4.90 -3.30 2.05
N VAL A 163 5.73 -3.41 3.08
CA VAL A 163 6.11 -2.26 3.92
C VAL A 163 6.94 -1.25 3.14
N ALA A 164 7.90 -1.69 2.31
CA ALA A 164 8.65 -0.79 1.45
C ALA A 164 7.73 -0.05 0.46
N CYS A 165 6.79 -0.75 -0.17
CA CYS A 165 5.80 -0.15 -1.07
C CYS A 165 4.90 0.85 -0.35
N ALA A 166 4.43 0.53 0.86
CA ALA A 166 3.66 1.46 1.69
C ALA A 166 4.46 2.73 2.01
N ALA A 167 5.72 2.58 2.43
CA ALA A 167 6.61 3.69 2.70
C ALA A 167 6.84 4.56 1.45
N MET A 168 7.12 3.95 0.29
CA MET A 168 7.37 4.68 -0.96
C MET A 168 6.12 5.37 -1.52
N ALA A 169 4.97 4.70 -1.50
CA ALA A 169 3.74 5.20 -2.13
C ALA A 169 2.97 6.21 -1.26
N PHE A 170 3.17 6.18 0.06
CA PHE A 170 2.44 6.99 1.02
C PHE A 170 3.34 7.86 1.91
N TRP A 171 4.61 8.03 1.52
CA TRP A 171 5.47 9.02 2.19
C TRP A 171 4.86 10.42 2.05
N PRO A 172 4.72 11.17 3.14
CA PRO A 172 4.27 12.56 3.10
C PRO A 172 5.39 13.47 2.59
N GLY A 173 5.34 13.77 1.30
CA GLY A 173 6.23 14.72 0.64
C GLY A 173 5.99 14.74 -0.87
N GLU A 174 6.05 15.92 -1.48
CA GLU A 174 5.78 16.07 -2.92
C GLU A 174 6.90 15.48 -3.78
N TRP A 175 8.14 15.54 -3.30
CA TRP A 175 9.33 15.08 -4.04
C TRP A 175 9.31 13.57 -4.34
N LEU A 176 8.69 12.78 -3.48
CA LEU A 176 8.61 11.32 -3.64
C LEU A 176 7.25 10.84 -4.16
N ALA A 177 6.26 11.73 -4.31
CA ALA A 177 4.88 11.33 -4.54
C ALA A 177 4.69 10.52 -5.83
N ARG A 178 5.26 10.98 -6.97
CA ARG A 178 5.22 10.24 -8.24
C ARG A 178 6.24 9.10 -8.32
N PRO A 179 7.55 9.33 -8.11
CA PRO A 179 8.54 8.27 -8.27
C PRO A 179 8.36 7.14 -7.25
N GLY A 180 7.97 7.44 -6.00
CA GLY A 180 7.70 6.43 -4.98
C GLY A 180 6.50 5.54 -5.33
N ARG A 181 5.44 6.11 -5.92
CA ARG A 181 4.29 5.32 -6.41
C ARG A 181 4.65 4.40 -7.58
N VAL A 182 5.48 4.88 -8.51
CA VAL A 182 5.97 4.05 -9.63
C VAL A 182 6.87 2.95 -9.09
N GLY A 183 7.78 3.27 -8.17
CA GLY A 183 8.64 2.26 -7.54
C GLY A 183 7.86 1.19 -6.78
N ALA A 184 6.82 1.58 -6.02
CA ALA A 184 5.93 0.63 -5.36
C ALA A 184 5.18 -0.26 -6.35
N LEU A 185 4.67 0.30 -7.44
CA LEU A 185 4.02 -0.47 -8.52
C LEU A 185 5.00 -1.49 -9.12
N VAL A 186 6.21 -1.04 -9.47
CA VAL A 186 7.25 -1.89 -10.06
C VAL A 186 7.61 -3.02 -9.09
N ALA A 187 7.77 -2.74 -7.80
CA ALA A 187 8.08 -3.75 -6.80
C ALA A 187 6.98 -4.80 -6.63
N LEU A 188 5.70 -4.39 -6.61
CA LEU A 188 4.57 -5.32 -6.53
C LEU A 188 4.41 -6.16 -7.80
N VAL A 189 4.59 -5.55 -8.97
CA VAL A 189 4.61 -6.28 -10.24
C VAL A 189 5.78 -7.26 -10.28
N ALA A 190 6.98 -6.85 -9.86
CA ALA A 190 8.15 -7.71 -9.78
C ALA A 190 7.91 -8.92 -8.87
N LEU A 191 7.30 -8.71 -7.70
CA LEU A 191 6.93 -9.78 -6.76
C LEU A 191 5.99 -10.79 -7.42
N TYR A 192 4.95 -10.31 -8.11
CA TYR A 192 4.03 -11.18 -8.86
C TYR A 192 4.74 -11.91 -10.00
N THR A 193 5.54 -11.22 -10.82
CA THR A 193 6.20 -11.83 -11.97
C THR A 193 7.22 -12.88 -11.55
N ALA A 194 7.92 -12.65 -10.43
CA ALA A 194 8.81 -13.66 -9.85
C ALA A 194 8.02 -14.90 -9.42
N ALA A 195 6.82 -14.73 -8.86
CA ALA A 195 5.95 -15.87 -8.56
C ALA A 195 5.46 -16.60 -9.81
N ALA A 196 5.01 -15.87 -10.82
CA ALA A 196 4.52 -16.43 -12.07
C ALA A 196 5.62 -17.13 -12.89
N ALA A 197 6.89 -16.74 -12.72
CA ALA A 197 8.02 -17.39 -13.38
C ALA A 197 8.32 -18.78 -12.80
N GLU A 198 8.17 -18.95 -11.48
CA GLU A 198 8.46 -20.22 -10.79
C GLU A 198 7.30 -21.22 -10.86
N ARG A 199 6.06 -20.75 -11.02
CA ARG A 199 4.88 -21.61 -11.02
C ARG A 199 3.89 -21.25 -12.12
N ASP A 200 3.48 -22.26 -12.88
CA ASP A 200 2.32 -22.13 -13.75
C ASP A 200 1.04 -22.22 -12.91
N PHE A 201 0.37 -21.09 -12.75
CA PHE A 201 -0.87 -21.02 -11.99
C PHE A 201 -2.11 -21.45 -12.82
N GLY A 202 -1.95 -21.81 -14.10
CA GLY A 202 -3.06 -21.99 -15.05
C GLY A 202 -3.67 -20.65 -15.46
N SER A 203 -4.63 -20.62 -16.40
CA SER A 203 -5.41 -19.40 -16.77
C SER A 203 -4.62 -18.07 -16.82
N GLN A 204 -3.38 -18.09 -17.32
CA GLN A 204 -2.45 -16.96 -17.23
C GLN A 204 -3.01 -15.69 -17.89
N GLY A 205 -3.82 -15.85 -18.94
CA GLY A 205 -4.52 -14.73 -19.60
C GLY A 205 -5.46 -13.98 -18.66
N ALA A 206 -6.27 -14.68 -17.86
CA ALA A 206 -7.21 -14.04 -16.93
C ALA A 206 -6.47 -13.31 -15.79
N ARG A 207 -5.39 -13.89 -15.28
CA ARG A 207 -4.56 -13.26 -14.24
C ARG A 207 -3.78 -12.05 -14.77
N GLY A 208 -3.25 -12.14 -15.98
CA GLY A 208 -2.63 -11.01 -16.66
C GLY A 208 -3.61 -9.86 -16.89
N LEU A 209 -4.84 -10.16 -17.31
CA LEU A 209 -5.92 -9.16 -17.43
C LEU A 209 -6.29 -8.53 -16.09
N LEU A 210 -6.39 -9.35 -15.02
CA LEU A 210 -6.63 -8.84 -13.67
C LEU A 210 -5.49 -7.94 -13.18
N LEU A 211 -4.24 -8.34 -13.39
CA LEU A 211 -3.08 -7.52 -13.07
C LEU A 211 -3.10 -6.20 -13.85
N LEU A 212 -3.41 -6.23 -15.15
CA LEU A 212 -3.55 -5.03 -15.96
C LEU A 212 -4.67 -4.12 -15.42
N ALA A 213 -5.80 -4.69 -15.01
CA ALA A 213 -6.88 -3.93 -14.38
C ALA A 213 -6.45 -3.30 -13.05
N LEU A 214 -5.67 -4.01 -12.23
CA LEU A 214 -5.11 -3.51 -10.97
C LEU A 214 -4.08 -2.40 -11.20
N ILE A 215 -3.20 -2.55 -12.19
CA ILE A 215 -2.23 -1.51 -12.58
C ILE A 215 -2.96 -0.27 -13.11
N ALA A 216 -3.95 -0.47 -13.99
CA ALA A 216 -4.77 0.61 -14.51
C ALA A 216 -5.49 1.34 -13.37
N ALA A 217 -6.07 0.59 -12.43
CA ALA A 217 -6.69 1.14 -11.23
C ALA A 217 -5.69 1.96 -10.40
N TRP A 218 -4.50 1.43 -10.10
CA TRP A 218 -3.44 2.15 -9.37
C TRP A 218 -3.06 3.49 -10.01
N LEU A 219 -2.98 3.51 -11.35
CA LEU A 219 -2.56 4.68 -12.12
C LEU A 219 -3.70 5.69 -12.34
N TRP A 220 -4.94 5.22 -12.53
CA TRP A 220 -6.07 6.03 -12.98
C TRP A 220 -7.10 6.35 -11.89
N LEU A 221 -7.32 5.51 -10.87
CA LEU A 221 -8.26 5.84 -9.77
C LEU A 221 -7.98 7.20 -9.13
N PRO A 222 -6.72 7.57 -8.82
CA PRO A 222 -6.43 8.86 -8.20
C PRO A 222 -6.78 10.06 -9.09
N ARG A 223 -7.06 9.85 -10.38
CA ARG A 223 -7.45 10.89 -11.34
C ARG A 223 -8.96 10.93 -11.62
N MET A 224 -9.72 9.90 -11.22
CA MET A 224 -11.17 9.85 -11.45
C MET A 224 -11.93 10.50 -10.29
N ARG A 225 -12.87 11.38 -10.61
CA ARG A 225 -13.77 12.03 -9.64
C ARG A 225 -15.17 11.43 -9.75
N GLY A 226 -15.76 11.04 -8.62
CA GLY A 226 -17.18 10.68 -8.53
C GLY A 226 -17.50 9.23 -8.09
N ARG A 227 -18.78 8.89 -8.14
CA ARG A 227 -19.39 7.65 -7.61
C ARG A 227 -18.95 6.38 -8.38
N GLU A 228 -18.62 6.53 -9.66
CA GLU A 228 -18.12 5.45 -10.53
C GLU A 228 -16.71 4.99 -10.15
N ALA A 229 -15.87 5.91 -9.65
CA ALA A 229 -14.54 5.58 -9.15
C ALA A 229 -14.58 4.69 -7.90
N ALA A 230 -15.58 4.89 -7.03
CA ALA A 230 -15.77 4.08 -5.83
C ALA A 230 -16.29 2.66 -6.16
N VAL A 231 -17.15 2.52 -7.17
CA VAL A 231 -17.61 1.22 -7.67
C VAL A 231 -16.45 0.49 -8.36
N ALA A 232 -15.66 1.17 -9.19
CA ALA A 232 -14.46 0.58 -9.79
C ALA A 232 -13.43 0.16 -8.71
N ALA A 233 -13.21 0.99 -7.69
CA ALA A 233 -12.31 0.67 -6.59
C ALA A 233 -12.74 -0.56 -5.79
N SER A 234 -14.03 -0.67 -5.49
CA SER A 234 -14.56 -1.82 -4.74
C SER A 234 -14.53 -3.11 -5.56
N ILE A 235 -14.81 -3.04 -6.87
CA ILE A 235 -14.67 -4.19 -7.77
C ILE A 235 -13.21 -4.63 -7.88
N VAL A 236 -12.29 -3.68 -8.03
CA VAL A 236 -10.85 -3.98 -8.16
C VAL A 236 -10.27 -4.53 -6.85
N ALA A 237 -10.65 -3.95 -5.71
CA ALA A 237 -10.27 -4.46 -4.41
C ALA A 237 -10.84 -5.86 -4.18
N ALA A 238 -12.13 -6.09 -4.47
CA ALA A 238 -12.75 -7.40 -4.36
C ALA A 238 -12.09 -8.42 -5.30
N ALA A 239 -11.80 -8.04 -6.54
CA ALA A 239 -11.17 -8.93 -7.52
C ALA A 239 -9.72 -9.29 -7.14
N GLY A 240 -8.94 -8.33 -6.63
CA GLY A 240 -7.60 -8.61 -6.10
C GLY A 240 -7.63 -9.44 -4.81
N VAL A 241 -8.71 -9.35 -4.03
CA VAL A 241 -8.90 -10.11 -2.79
C VAL A 241 -9.39 -11.54 -3.03
N LEU A 242 -10.15 -11.77 -4.11
CA LEU A 242 -10.74 -13.05 -4.46
C LEU A 242 -9.88 -13.91 -5.40
N ALA A 243 -8.76 -13.37 -5.90
CA ALA A 243 -7.84 -14.03 -6.83
C ALA A 243 -6.75 -14.84 -6.11
#